data_AF-A0A3N5IMK8-F1
#
_entry.id   AF-A0A3N5IMK8-F1
#
_cell.length_a   1.000
_cell.length_b   1.000
_cell.length_c   1.000
_cell.angle_alpha   90.00
_cell.angle_beta   90.00
_cell.angle_gamma   90.00
#
_symmetry.space_group_name_H-M   'P 1'
#
loop_
_entity.id
_entity.type
_entity.pdbx_description
1 polymer ?
#
loop_
_entity_poly.entity_id
_entity_poly.type
_entity_poly.pdbx_seq_one_letter_code
_entity_poly.pdbx_strand_id
1 'polypeptide(L)'
;MARKKARSVFQDLYPEDQAAEMEMRSLLLQGLGSWLAGSGMTQAEAAKILAVTQARVSDIKRGKISSFSLDLLVRLAARAGLNPRLKLVA
;
A
#
# COMPACT_ATOMS: atom_id res chain seq x y z
N MET A 1 14.19 21.83 -8.42
CA MET A 1 15.23 20.81 -8.19
C MET A 1 14.57 19.45 -8.21
N ALA A 2 14.89 18.57 -9.16
CA ALA A 2 14.38 17.21 -9.15
C ALA A 2 14.91 16.51 -7.89
N ARG A 3 14.03 15.98 -7.03
CA ARG A 3 14.44 15.09 -5.95
C ARG A 3 15.20 13.93 -6.61
N LYS A 4 16.49 13.81 -6.34
CA LYS A 4 17.26 12.61 -6.69
C LYS A 4 16.50 11.43 -6.10
N LYS A 5 16.12 10.43 -6.91
CA LYS A 5 15.43 9.23 -6.42
C LYS A 5 16.35 8.58 -5.40
N ALA A 6 16.05 8.75 -4.12
CA ALA A 6 16.81 8.09 -3.07
C ALA A 6 16.68 6.59 -3.29
N ARG A 7 17.80 5.87 -3.24
CA ARG A 7 17.81 4.41 -3.33
C ARG A 7 16.86 3.87 -2.26
N SER A 8 15.89 3.04 -2.64
CA SER A 8 14.99 2.46 -1.65
C SER A 8 15.71 1.34 -0.90
N VAL A 9 15.38 1.14 0.37
CA VAL A 9 15.96 0.06 1.19
C VAL A 9 15.71 -1.32 0.58
N PHE A 10 14.66 -1.49 -0.23
CA PHE A 10 14.35 -2.76 -0.87
C PHE A 10 15.41 -3.14 -1.90
N GLN A 11 16.07 -2.18 -2.54
CA GLN A 11 17.13 -2.42 -3.52
C GLN A 11 18.44 -2.90 -2.89
N ASP A 12 18.57 -2.78 -1.57
CA ASP A 12 19.71 -3.31 -0.81
C ASP A 12 19.40 -4.69 -0.20
N LEU A 13 18.11 -5.03 -0.07
CA LEU A 13 17.64 -6.23 0.63
C LEU A 13 17.12 -7.34 -0.31
N TYR A 14 16.75 -6.99 -1.54
CA TYR A 14 16.09 -7.89 -2.48
C TYR A 14 16.70 -7.80 -3.89
N PRO A 15 16.56 -8.88 -4.70
CA PRO A 15 16.76 -8.82 -6.14
C PRO A 15 15.89 -7.73 -6.80
N GLU A 16 16.31 -7.24 -7.97
CA GLU A 16 15.70 -6.07 -8.63
C GLU A 16 14.19 -6.19 -8.84
N ASP A 17 13.71 -7.34 -9.30
CA ASP A 17 12.30 -7.63 -9.54
C ASP A 17 11.47 -7.61 -8.25
N GLN A 18 11.96 -8.25 -7.19
CA GLN A 18 11.33 -8.27 -5.87
C GLN A 18 11.38 -6.90 -5.19
N ALA A 19 12.48 -6.16 -5.34
CA ALA A 19 12.61 -4.81 -4.82
C ALA A 19 11.57 -3.88 -5.44
N ALA A 20 11.38 -3.95 -6.76
CA ALA A 20 10.35 -3.19 -7.47
C ALA A 20 8.94 -3.53 -6.96
N GLU A 21 8.64 -4.82 -6.75
CA GLU A 21 7.36 -5.23 -6.17
C GLU A 21 7.17 -4.68 -4.75
N MET A 22 8.19 -4.78 -3.88
CA MET A 22 8.12 -4.28 -2.51
C MET A 22 7.94 -2.76 -2.46
N GLU A 23 8.59 -2.01 -3.35
CA GLU A 23 8.37 -0.58 -3.50
C GLU A 23 6.90 -0.26 -3.83
N MET A 24 6.32 -0.98 -4.81
CA MET A 24 4.91 -0.80 -5.18
C MET A 24 3.95 -1.17 -4.05
N ARG A 25 4.19 -2.29 -3.36
CA ARG A 25 3.39 -2.70 -2.19
C ARG A 25 3.49 -1.66 -1.07
N SER A 26 4.68 -1.14 -0.82
CA SER A 26 4.92 -0.11 0.21
C SER A 26 4.13 1.16 -0.08
N LEU A 27 4.16 1.65 -1.33
CA LEU A 27 3.42 2.84 -1.74
C LEU A 27 1.90 2.67 -1.60
N LEU A 28 1.35 1.53 -2.02
CA LEU A 28 -0.08 1.27 -1.88
C LEU A 28 -0.49 1.15 -0.41
N LEU A 29 0.32 0.47 0.41
CA LEU A 29 0.05 0.31 1.82
C LEU A 29 0.11 1.65 2.57
N GLN A 30 1.06 2.52 2.21
CA GLN A 30 1.14 3.88 2.72
C GLN A 30 -0.08 4.72 2.32
N GLY A 31 -0.52 4.62 1.06
CA GLY A 31 -1.73 5.30 0.59
C GLY A 31 -2.97 4.87 1.34
N LEU A 32 -3.16 3.56 1.55
CA LEU A 32 -4.24 3.00 2.35
C LEU A 32 -4.17 3.42 3.82
N GLY A 33 -2.97 3.43 4.41
CA GLY A 33 -2.76 3.90 5.78
C GLY A 33 -3.12 5.39 5.95
N SER A 34 -2.77 6.21 4.97
CA SER A 34 -3.10 7.64 4.95
C SER A 34 -4.60 7.86 4.79
N TRP A 35 -5.25 7.11 3.90
CA TRP A 35 -6.69 7.11 3.74
C TRP A 35 -7.41 6.73 5.04
N LEU A 36 -6.98 5.66 5.72
CA LEU A 36 -7.52 5.26 7.02
C LEU A 36 -7.34 6.34 8.10
N ALA A 37 -6.20 7.03 8.13
CA ALA A 37 -5.93 8.07 9.09
C ALA A 37 -6.78 9.33 8.85
N GLY A 38 -7.04 9.67 7.58
CA GLY A 38 -7.83 10.84 7.19
C GLY A 38 -9.35 10.62 7.14
N SER A 39 -9.84 9.38 7.25
CA SER A 39 -11.26 9.08 7.04
C SER A 39 -12.17 9.29 8.25
N GLY A 40 -11.61 9.38 9.46
CA GLY A 40 -12.37 9.44 10.71
C GLY A 40 -13.11 8.14 11.07
N MET A 41 -12.89 7.07 10.31
CA MET A 41 -13.58 5.78 10.49
C MET A 41 -12.93 4.94 11.59
N THR A 42 -13.76 4.18 12.30
CA THR A 42 -13.30 3.03 13.06
C THR A 42 -12.74 1.94 12.13
N GLN A 43 -11.94 1.02 12.68
CA GLN A 43 -11.43 -0.10 11.89
C GLN A 43 -12.56 -0.99 11.34
N ALA A 44 -13.68 -1.11 12.07
CA ALA A 44 -14.82 -1.92 11.66
C ALA A 44 -15.58 -1.30 10.48
N GLU A 45 -15.71 0.02 10.44
CA GLU A 45 -16.33 0.72 9.30
C GLU A 45 -15.45 0.64 8.05
N ALA A 46 -14.14 0.88 8.20
CA ALA A 46 -13.20 0.74 7.10
C ALA A 46 -13.16 -0.69 6.55
N ALA A 47 -13.29 -1.70 7.43
CA ALA A 47 -13.35 -3.11 7.04
C ALA A 47 -14.53 -3.40 6.10
N LYS A 48 -15.69 -2.77 6.34
CA LYS A 48 -16.87 -2.90 5.47
C LYS A 48 -16.62 -2.30 4.08
N ILE A 49 -16.06 -1.09 4.01
CA ILE A 49 -15.74 -0.42 2.73
C ILE A 49 -14.72 -1.21 1.93
N LEU A 50 -13.67 -1.66 2.61
CA LEU A 50 -12.61 -2.45 1.99
C LEU A 50 -13.03 -3.91 1.71
N ALA A 51 -14.20 -4.35 2.19
CA ALA A 51 -14.69 -5.72 2.14
C ALA A 51 -13.62 -6.74 2.60
N VAL A 52 -13.09 -6.51 3.81
CA VAL A 52 -12.11 -7.36 4.51
C VAL A 52 -12.47 -7.47 5.99
N THR A 53 -11.70 -8.26 6.75
CA THR A 53 -11.87 -8.33 8.21
C THR A 53 -11.26 -7.10 8.91
N GLN A 54 -11.70 -6.82 10.13
CA GLN A 54 -11.09 -5.77 10.97
C GLN A 54 -9.61 -6.05 11.25
N ALA A 55 -9.22 -7.32 11.44
CA ALA A 55 -7.82 -7.72 11.61
C ALA A 55 -6.97 -7.31 10.39
N ARG A 56 -7.52 -7.43 9.17
CA ARG A 56 -6.85 -7.00 7.95
C ARG A 56 -6.64 -5.47 7.92
N VAL A 57 -7.61 -4.70 8.40
CA VAL A 57 -7.45 -3.24 8.56
C VAL A 57 -6.38 -2.90 9.59
N SER A 58 -6.31 -3.64 10.70
CA SER A 58 -5.25 -3.50 11.71
C SER A 58 -3.85 -3.75 11.11
N ASP A 59 -3.71 -4.77 10.26
CA ASP A 59 -2.46 -5.05 9.56
C ASP A 59 -2.06 -3.92 8.60
N ILE A 60 -3.03 -3.26 7.93
CA ILE A 60 -2.77 -2.05 7.12
C ILE A 60 -2.23 -0.93 8.01
N LYS A 61 -2.92 -0.62 9.12
CA LYS A 61 -2.49 0.45 10.05
C LYS A 61 -1.11 0.21 10.63
N ARG A 62 -0.71 -1.06 10.82
CA ARG A 62 0.60 -1.45 11.34
C ARG A 62 1.67 -1.56 10.25
N GLY A 63 1.33 -1.34 8.98
CA GLY A 63 2.29 -1.39 7.88
C GLY A 63 2.86 -2.78 7.62
N LYS A 64 2.10 -3.87 7.87
CA LYS A 64 2.58 -5.25 7.68
C LYS A 64 2.67 -5.64 6.20
N ILE A 65 3.62 -5.06 5.47
CA ILE A 65 3.78 -5.23 4.01
C ILE A 65 3.84 -6.69 3.54
N SER A 66 4.48 -7.57 4.32
CA SER A 66 4.62 -8.99 3.99
C SER A 66 3.29 -9.77 4.01
N SER A 67 2.24 -9.25 4.67
CA SER A 67 0.95 -9.93 4.73
C SER A 67 0.03 -9.62 3.55
N PHE A 68 0.46 -8.77 2.61
CA PHE A 68 -0.32 -8.36 1.45
C PHE A 68 0.42 -8.65 0.14
N SER A 69 -0.28 -9.26 -0.80
CA SER A 69 0.15 -9.30 -2.19
C SER A 69 -0.09 -7.95 -2.89
N LEU A 70 0.63 -7.68 -3.98
CA LEU A 70 0.45 -6.46 -4.76
C LEU A 70 -0.97 -6.33 -5.31
N ASP A 71 -1.53 -7.42 -5.87
CA ASP A 71 -2.87 -7.42 -6.46
C ASP A 71 -3.96 -7.12 -5.42
N LEU A 72 -3.81 -7.63 -4.19
CA LEU A 72 -4.75 -7.35 -3.10
C LEU A 72 -4.69 -5.87 -2.75
N LEU A 73 -3.51 -5.29 -2.60
CA LEU A 73 -3.36 -3.86 -2.28
C LEU A 73 -3.99 -2.96 -3.35
N VAL A 74 -3.85 -3.31 -4.63
CA VAL A 74 -4.51 -2.60 -5.74
C VAL A 74 -6.04 -2.65 -5.59
N ARG A 75 -6.61 -3.84 -5.30
CA ARG A 75 -8.06 -3.99 -5.09
C ARG A 75 -8.56 -3.18 -3.89
N LEU A 76 -7.82 -3.20 -2.78
CA LEU A 76 -8.18 -2.44 -1.58
C LEU A 76 -8.10 -0.93 -1.83
N ALA A 77 -7.06 -0.45 -2.51
CA ALA A 77 -6.93 0.95 -2.88
C ALA A 77 -8.08 1.40 -3.81
N ALA A 78 -8.48 0.55 -4.76
CA ALA A 78 -9.64 0.82 -5.61
C ALA A 78 -10.95 0.90 -4.81
N ARG A 79 -11.20 -0.02 -3.87
CA ARG A 79 -12.38 0.02 -2.97
C ARG A 79 -12.39 1.26 -2.07
N ALA A 80 -11.22 1.74 -1.66
CA ALA A 80 -11.06 2.98 -0.92
C ALA A 80 -11.26 4.26 -1.78
N GLY A 81 -11.46 4.12 -3.10
CA GLY A 81 -11.61 5.26 -4.02
C GLY A 81 -10.28 5.93 -4.40
N LEU A 82 -9.12 5.32 -4.10
CA LEU A 82 -7.80 5.91 -4.34
C LEU A 82 -7.29 5.78 -5.78
N ASN A 83 -8.01 5.06 -6.65
CA ASN A 83 -7.74 4.95 -8.09
C ASN A 83 -6.25 4.69 -8.44
N PRO A 84 -5.68 3.54 -8.02
CA PRO A 84 -4.27 3.23 -8.25
C PRO A 84 -3.96 3.14 -9.76
N ARG A 85 -2.82 3.74 -10.17
CA ARG A 85 -2.32 3.69 -11.56
C ARG A 85 -0.83 3.41 -11.57
N LEU A 86 -0.37 2.72 -12.61
CA LEU A 86 1.04 2.50 -12.88
C LEU A 86 1.46 3.35 -14.09
N LYS A 87 2.66 3.91 -14.02
CA LYS A 87 3.35 4.50 -15.17
C LYS A 87 4.73 3.86 -15.25
N LEU A 88 5.05 3.27 -16.41
CA LEU A 88 6.39 2.79 -16.69
C LEU A 88 7.28 3.98 -17.06
N VAL A 89 8.51 3.98 -16.56
CA VAL A 89 9.52 4.98 -16.87
C VAL A 89 10.50 4.32 -17.83
N ALA A 90 10.64 4.89 -19.02
CA ALA A 90 11.66 4.52 -20.00
C ALA A 90 12.96 5.27 -19.71
#